data_AF-U6SPP3-F1
#
_entry.id   AF-U6SPP3-F1
#
_cell.length_a   1.000
_cell.length_b   1.000
_cell.length_c   1.000
_cell.angle_alpha   90.00
_cell.angle_beta   90.00
_cell.angle_gamma   90.00
#
_symmetry.space_group_name_H-M   'P 1'
#
loop_
_entity.id
_entity.type
_entity.pdbx_description
1 polymer ?
#
loop_
_entity_poly.entity_id
_entity_poly.type
_entity_poly.pdbx_seq_one_letter_code
_entity_poly.pdbx_strand_id
1 'polypeptide(L)'
;MKAKSKLIIQAGKLLDKHCKGCELIKDLRRGDDRNRFCLSNCEVYKELREIGNELEGSNVTIAREWSKDEVFYLKHHRKRYTIKQLAVRLDHTEESVKWKLKSIT
;
A
#
# COMPACT_ATOMS: atom_id res chain seq x y z
N MET A 1 8.72 14.53 4.58
CA MET A 1 7.99 13.35 4.06
C MET A 1 8.15 13.19 2.52
N LYS A 2 9.39 13.09 1.98
CA LYS A 2 9.63 12.93 0.52
C LYS A 2 10.44 11.69 0.14
N ALA A 3 11.09 11.03 1.11
CA ALA A 3 11.98 9.89 0.85
C ALA A 3 11.22 8.60 0.52
N LYS A 4 10.11 8.32 1.23
CA LYS A 4 9.38 7.05 1.10
C LYS A 4 8.62 6.93 -0.23
N SER A 5 8.00 8.01 -0.70
CA SER A 5 7.35 8.06 -2.03
C SER A 5 8.37 7.85 -3.16
N LYS A 6 9.62 8.32 -2.97
CA LYS A 6 10.70 8.11 -3.93
C LYS A 6 11.08 6.62 -4.02
N LEU A 7 11.18 5.93 -2.88
CA LEU A 7 11.47 4.49 -2.82
C LEU A 7 10.37 3.64 -3.47
N ILE A 8 9.09 3.97 -3.24
CA ILE A 8 7.96 3.27 -3.88
C ILE A 8 7.96 3.48 -5.40
N ILE A 9 8.21 4.72 -5.86
CA ILE A 9 8.30 5.02 -7.29
C ILE A 9 9.52 4.32 -7.92
N GLN A 10 10.64 4.22 -7.20
CA GLN A 10 11.82 3.48 -7.65
C GLN A 10 11.53 1.98 -7.77
N ALA A 11 10.88 1.37 -6.78
CA ALA A 11 10.44 -0.01 -6.83
C ALA A 11 9.50 -0.27 -8.02
N GLY A 12 8.52 0.63 -8.23
CA GLY A 12 7.62 0.56 -9.39
C GLY A 12 8.35 0.64 -10.73
N LYS A 13 9.32 1.56 -10.88
CA LYS A 13 10.13 1.66 -12.10
C LYS A 13 11.01 0.43 -12.34
N LEU A 14 11.54 -0.17 -11.28
CA LEU A 14 12.35 -1.39 -11.37
C LEU A 14 11.51 -2.57 -11.90
N LEU A 15 10.29 -2.72 -11.36
CA LEU A 15 9.31 -3.71 -11.81
C LEU A 15 8.85 -3.47 -13.26
N ASP A 16 8.54 -2.24 -13.62
CA ASP A 16 8.09 -1.91 -14.98
C ASP A 16 9.20 -2.19 -16.02
N LYS A 17 10.46 -1.88 -15.68
CA LYS A 17 11.60 -2.08 -16.57
C LYS A 17 12.01 -3.54 -16.72
N HIS A 18 12.02 -4.30 -15.63
CA HIS A 18 12.61 -5.64 -15.63
C HIS A 18 11.58 -6.77 -15.59
N CYS A 19 10.38 -6.55 -15.04
CA CYS A 19 9.41 -7.63 -14.80
C CYS A 19 8.21 -7.59 -15.76
N LYS A 20 7.79 -6.42 -16.27
CA LYS A 20 6.59 -6.27 -17.12
C LYS A 20 6.63 -7.05 -18.44
N GLY A 21 7.82 -7.40 -18.93
CA GLY A 21 8.03 -8.18 -20.16
C GLY A 21 9.08 -9.27 -20.02
N CYS A 22 9.35 -9.76 -18.80
CA CYS A 22 10.44 -10.70 -18.57
C CYS A 22 10.23 -12.01 -19.33
N GLU A 23 11.16 -12.34 -20.22
CA GLU A 23 11.07 -13.51 -21.10
C GLU A 23 11.20 -14.83 -20.33
N LEU A 24 11.91 -14.81 -19.19
CA LEU A 24 12.10 -15.97 -18.30
C LEU A 24 10.81 -16.46 -17.63
N ILE A 25 9.81 -15.59 -17.50
CA ILE A 25 8.50 -15.91 -16.90
C ILE A 25 7.40 -16.03 -17.96
N LYS A 26 7.73 -15.81 -19.23
CA LYS A 26 6.78 -15.83 -20.35
C LYS A 26 6.22 -17.23 -20.57
N ASP A 27 7.05 -18.25 -20.41
CA ASP A 27 6.66 -19.67 -20.49
C ASP A 27 6.05 -20.23 -19.20
N LEU A 28 6.22 -19.53 -18.07
CA LEU A 28 5.59 -19.89 -16.79
C LEU A 28 4.11 -19.50 -16.83
N ARG A 29 3.24 -20.48 -17.07
CA ARG A 29 1.79 -20.30 -17.25
C ARG A 29 1.00 -20.03 -15.95
N ARG A 30 1.57 -20.30 -14.77
CA ARG A 30 0.88 -20.15 -13.47
C ARG A 30 1.51 -19.02 -12.63
N GLY A 31 0.65 -18.23 -11.99
CA GLY A 31 1.07 -17.09 -11.16
C GLY A 31 1.98 -17.51 -9.99
N ASP A 32 1.71 -18.65 -9.37
CA ASP A 32 2.53 -19.20 -8.28
C ASP A 32 3.95 -19.58 -8.72
N ASP A 33 4.07 -20.23 -9.89
CA ASP A 33 5.36 -20.61 -10.47
C ASP A 33 6.18 -19.39 -10.89
N ARG A 34 5.54 -18.34 -11.41
CA ARG A 34 6.20 -17.06 -11.68
C ARG A 34 6.73 -16.42 -10.40
N ASN A 35 5.91 -16.35 -9.37
CA ASN A 35 6.31 -15.76 -8.09
C ASN A 35 7.46 -16.54 -7.47
N ARG A 36 7.37 -17.88 -7.44
CA ARG A 36 8.45 -18.76 -6.94
C ARG A 36 9.74 -18.59 -7.74
N PHE A 37 9.64 -18.53 -9.07
CA PHE A 37 10.81 -18.31 -9.93
C PHE A 37 11.45 -16.95 -9.64
N CYS A 38 10.67 -15.88 -9.56
CA CYS A 38 11.18 -14.55 -9.24
C CYS A 38 11.79 -14.50 -7.83
N LEU A 39 11.14 -15.13 -6.85
CA LEU A 39 11.63 -15.24 -5.47
C LEU A 39 13.00 -15.92 -5.37
N SER A 40 13.21 -16.97 -6.15
CA SER A 40 14.44 -17.78 -6.07
C SER A 40 15.54 -17.35 -7.04
N ASN A 41 15.19 -16.85 -8.23
CA ASN A 41 16.12 -16.69 -9.34
C ASN A 41 16.21 -15.26 -9.90
N CYS A 42 15.39 -14.32 -9.43
CA CYS A 42 15.42 -12.95 -9.94
C CYS A 42 16.15 -12.01 -8.97
N GLU A 43 17.27 -11.45 -9.42
CA GLU A 43 18.05 -10.46 -8.65
C GLU A 43 17.23 -9.19 -8.36
N VAL A 44 16.35 -8.78 -9.28
CA VAL A 44 15.44 -7.65 -9.12
C VAL A 44 14.50 -7.87 -7.94
N TYR A 45 14.06 -9.11 -7.72
CA TYR A 45 13.22 -9.44 -6.57
C TYR A 45 13.99 -9.33 -5.25
N LYS A 46 15.29 -9.64 -5.22
CA LYS A 46 16.14 -9.45 -4.04
C LYS A 46 16.24 -7.97 -3.66
N GLU A 47 16.51 -7.10 -4.64
CA GLU A 47 16.55 -5.65 -4.42
C GLU A 47 15.20 -5.10 -3.96
N LEU A 48 14.08 -5.57 -4.55
CA LEU A 48 12.73 -5.21 -4.10
C LEU A 48 12.44 -5.66 -2.67
N ARG A 49 12.93 -6.84 -2.28
CA ARG A 49 12.78 -7.34 -0.92
C ARG A 49 13.60 -6.54 0.08
N GLU A 50 14.78 -6.05 -0.30
CA GLU A 50 15.58 -5.14 0.53
C GLU A 50 14.89 -3.78 0.71
N ILE A 51 14.35 -3.21 -0.37
CA ILE A 51 13.52 -2.00 -0.31
C ILE A 51 12.28 -2.24 0.56
N GLY A 52 11.64 -3.41 0.42
CA GLY A 52 10.50 -3.83 1.22
C GLY A 52 10.84 -3.94 2.72
N ASN A 53 11.93 -4.60 3.07
CA ASN A 53 12.40 -4.74 4.46
C ASN A 53 12.76 -3.37 5.08
N GLU A 54 13.38 -2.46 4.32
CA GLU A 54 13.66 -1.10 4.76
C GLU A 54 12.34 -0.30 4.98
N LEU A 55 11.33 -0.57 4.15
CA LEU A 55 9.99 -0.03 4.32
C LEU A 55 9.19 -0.69 5.44
N GLU A 56 9.39 -1.98 5.77
CA GLU A 56 8.68 -2.72 6.83
C GLU A 56 9.24 -2.43 8.22
N GLY A 57 10.56 -2.18 8.34
CA GLY A 57 11.17 -1.66 9.57
C GLY A 57 10.69 -0.26 9.95
N SER A 58 10.12 0.46 8.98
CA SER A 58 9.26 1.59 9.21
C SER A 58 7.81 1.10 9.31
N ASN A 59 7.03 1.42 10.33
CA ASN A 59 5.58 1.21 10.28
C ASN A 59 4.96 2.03 9.12
N VAL A 60 4.97 1.52 7.89
CA VAL A 60 4.38 2.16 6.71
C VAL A 60 2.94 1.69 6.62
N THR A 61 2.11 2.28 7.47
CA THR A 61 0.70 2.43 7.14
C THR A 61 0.65 3.30 5.90
N ILE A 62 0.46 2.68 4.72
CA ILE A 62 0.18 3.40 3.48
C ILE A 62 -1.08 4.22 3.79
N ALA A 63 -0.91 5.52 4.01
CA ALA A 63 -2.00 6.41 4.33
C ALA A 63 -2.91 6.48 3.12
N ARG A 64 -3.96 5.67 3.13
CA ARG A 64 -5.02 5.67 2.12
C ARG A 64 -5.65 7.06 2.12
N GLU A 65 -5.64 7.71 0.95
CA GLU A 65 -6.30 9.00 0.80
C GLU A 65 -7.81 8.86 1.05
N TRP A 66 -8.37 9.83 1.77
CA TRP A 66 -9.79 9.87 2.09
C TRP A 66 -10.60 10.28 0.85
N SER A 67 -11.45 9.37 0.37
CA SER A 67 -12.38 9.65 -0.72
C SER A 67 -13.44 10.67 -0.29
N LYS A 68 -14.03 11.37 -1.27
CA LYS A 68 -15.09 12.35 -1.01
C LYS A 68 -16.28 11.72 -0.28
N ASP A 69 -16.63 10.47 -0.63
CA ASP A 69 -17.68 9.69 0.02
C ASP A 69 -17.36 9.34 1.48
N GLU A 70 -16.11 8.94 1.77
CA GLU A 70 -15.67 8.64 3.15
C GLU A 70 -15.72 9.88 4.03
N VAL A 71 -15.32 11.04 3.49
CA VAL A 71 -15.42 12.34 4.17
C VAL A 71 -16.88 12.76 4.38
N PHE A 72 -17.73 12.57 3.38
CA PHE A 72 -19.17 12.85 3.48
C PHE A 72 -19.84 11.98 4.54
N TYR A 73 -19.49 10.69 4.55
CA TYR A 73 -19.95 9.72 5.52
C TYR A 73 -19.55 10.15 6.94
N LEU A 74 -18.27 10.49 7.17
CA LEU A 74 -17.83 11.00 8.48
C LEU A 74 -18.62 12.23 8.93
N LYS A 75 -18.85 13.21 8.05
CA LYS A 75 -19.59 14.44 8.39
C LYS A 75 -21.01 14.15 8.88
N HIS A 76 -21.72 13.24 8.23
CA HIS A 76 -23.11 12.91 8.57
C HIS A 76 -23.23 11.94 9.74
N HIS A 77 -22.25 11.06 9.91
CA HIS A 77 -22.30 9.97 10.86
C HIS A 77 -21.51 10.20 12.16
N ARG A 78 -20.76 11.31 12.28
CA ARG A 78 -19.96 11.66 13.48
C ARG A 78 -20.73 11.71 14.80
N LYS A 79 -22.04 12.03 14.76
CA LYS A 79 -22.89 12.10 15.96
C LYS A 79 -23.62 10.78 16.26
N ARG A 80 -23.65 9.85 15.30
CA ARG A 80 -24.42 8.60 15.37
C ARG A 80 -23.55 7.39 15.69
N TYR A 81 -22.25 7.45 15.37
CA TYR A 81 -21.33 6.34 15.55
C TYR A 81 -20.08 6.78 16.31
N THR A 82 -19.52 5.84 17.07
CA THR A 82 -18.23 6.02 17.77
C THR A 82 -17.05 5.92 16.80
N ILE A 83 -15.89 6.45 17.18
CA ILE A 83 -14.65 6.40 16.38
C ILE A 83 -14.31 4.96 15.98
N LYS A 84 -14.49 3.98 16.89
CA LYS A 84 -14.32 2.55 16.61
C LYS A 84 -15.23 2.05 15.50
N GLN A 85 -16.52 2.39 15.56
CA GLN A 85 -17.49 1.95 14.55
C GLN A 85 -17.25 2.60 13.19
N LEU A 86 -16.78 3.86 13.18
CA LEU A 86 -16.38 4.55 11.96
C LEU A 86 -15.11 3.95 11.35
N ALA A 87 -14.12 3.60 12.18
CA ALA A 87 -12.90 2.91 11.78
C ALA A 87 -13.21 1.56 11.09
N VAL A 88 -14.03 0.73 11.73
CA VAL A 88 -14.43 -0.57 11.17
C VAL A 88 -15.22 -0.43 9.86
N ARG A 89 -16.14 0.54 9.76
CA ARG A 89 -16.97 0.70 8.55
C ARG A 89 -16.22 1.28 7.36
N LEU A 90 -15.23 2.12 7.62
CA LEU A 90 -14.45 2.79 6.58
C LEU A 90 -13.15 2.04 6.27
N ASP A 91 -12.89 0.94 6.97
CA ASP A 91 -11.64 0.18 6.86
C ASP A 91 -10.41 1.08 7.11
N HIS A 92 -10.51 1.93 8.14
CA HIS A 92 -9.45 2.84 8.59
C HIS A 92 -9.07 2.55 10.04
N THR A 93 -7.88 2.99 10.45
CA THR A 93 -7.48 2.96 11.86
C THR A 93 -8.23 4.03 12.66
N GLU A 94 -8.45 3.76 13.96
CA GLU A 94 -9.07 4.72 14.89
C GLU A 94 -8.32 6.06 14.91
N GLU A 95 -6.99 6.01 14.84
CA GLU A 95 -6.13 7.18 14.80
C GLU A 95 -6.33 8.02 13.53
N SER A 96 -6.43 7.37 12.36
CA SER A 96 -6.70 8.04 11.07
C SER A 96 -8.06 8.74 11.10
N VAL A 97 -9.09 8.06 11.60
CA VAL A 97 -10.46 8.63 11.73
C VAL A 97 -10.48 9.81 12.69
N LYS A 98 -9.80 9.70 13.84
CA LYS A 98 -9.70 10.78 14.84
C LYS A 98 -8.99 12.00 14.29
N TRP A 99 -7.89 11.80 13.56
CA TRP A 99 -7.18 12.88 12.87
C TRP A 99 -8.05 13.54 11.81
N LYS A 100 -8.76 12.74 11.01
CA LYS A 100 -9.61 13.27 9.95
C LYS A 100 -10.80 14.06 10.49
N LEU A 101 -11.44 13.59 11.56
CA LEU A 101 -12.54 14.30 12.22
C LEU A 101 -12.10 15.66 12.78
N LYS A 102 -10.88 15.75 13.33
CA LYS A 102 -10.28 17.04 13.75
C LYS A 102 -10.05 17.98 12.58
N SER A 103 -9.59 17.47 11.44
CA SER A 103 -9.36 18.27 10.22
C SER A 103 -10.65 18.77 9.55
N ILE A 104 -11.79 18.13 9.83
CA ILE A 104 -13.10 18.47 9.25
C ILE A 104 -13.92 19.41 10.17
N THR A 105 -13.55 19.49 11.45
CA THR A 105 -14.17 20.40 12.42
C THR A 105 -13.59 21.80 12.27
#